data_AF-V4XN39-F1
#
_entry.id   AF-V4XN39-F1
#
_cell.length_a   1.000
_cell.length_b   1.000
_cell.length_c   1.000
_cell.angle_alpha   90.00
_cell.angle_beta   90.00
_cell.angle_gamma   90.00
#
_symmetry.space_group_name_H-M   'P 1'
#
loop_
_entity.id
_entity.type
_entity.pdbx_description
1 polymer ?
#
loop_
_entity_poly.entity_id
_entity_poly.type
_entity_poly.pdbx_seq_one_letter_code
_entity_poly.pdbx_strand_id
1 'polypeptide(L)'
;MVYTPEIKPLTVRLRAETEQSLEEGAAESGVSVSEYAHELIEKGYRYDQLRNQLNAREDRIKTLEEQLAQRSQIEAELDILAQRVEQSEPTYAEKRQQMIDRASLTERLRWRVTGVPVDEWDAD
;
A
#
# COMPACT_ATOMS: atom_id res chain seq x y z
N MET A 1 23.10 -37.53 0.68
CA MET A 1 24.39 -37.18 0.04
C MET A 1 24.79 -35.83 0.62
N VAL A 2 25.74 -35.79 1.56
CA VAL A 2 26.14 -34.55 2.24
C VAL A 2 27.18 -33.86 1.35
N TYR A 3 26.86 -32.67 0.86
CA TYR A 3 27.80 -31.86 0.10
C TYR A 3 28.73 -31.16 1.10
N THR A 4 29.98 -31.59 1.15
CA THR A 4 31.04 -30.85 1.84
C THR A 4 31.67 -29.92 0.81
N PRO A 5 31.50 -28.59 0.91
CA PRO A 5 32.14 -27.68 -0.03
C PRO A 5 33.66 -27.80 0.10
N GLU A 6 34.35 -28.09 -1.00
CA GLU A 6 35.81 -27.98 -1.06
C GLU A 6 36.21 -26.50 -0.96
N ILE A 7 36.81 -26.12 0.16
CA ILE A 7 37.36 -24.77 0.35
C ILE A 7 38.65 -24.69 -0.47
N LYS A 8 38.58 -24.09 -1.66
CA LYS A 8 39.75 -23.87 -2.51
C LYS A 8 40.57 -22.69 -1.96
N PRO A 9 41.89 -22.84 -1.78
CA PRO A 9 42.73 -21.73 -1.37
C PRO A 9 42.73 -20.66 -2.45
N LEU A 10 42.42 -19.42 -2.07
CA LEU A 10 42.41 -18.26 -2.95
C LEU A 10 43.55 -17.32 -2.56
N THR A 11 44.47 -17.10 -3.49
CA THR A 11 45.51 -16.06 -3.33
C THR A 11 44.99 -14.75 -3.90
N VAL A 12 44.88 -13.73 -3.07
CA VAL A 12 44.48 -12.37 -3.45
C VAL A 12 45.61 -11.40 -3.16
N ARG A 13 45.75 -10.38 -4.02
CA ARG A 13 46.67 -9.27 -3.79
C ARG A 13 45.91 -8.15 -3.11
N LEU A 14 46.36 -7.75 -1.93
CA LEU A 14 45.81 -6.64 -1.18
C LEU A 14 46.73 -5.43 -1.31
N ARG A 15 46.16 -4.25 -1.09
CA ARG A 15 46.98 -3.05 -0.91
C ARG A 15 47.59 -3.08 0.49
N ALA A 16 48.76 -2.48 0.67
CA ALA A 16 49.50 -2.53 1.93
C ALA A 16 48.67 -2.01 3.12
N GLU A 17 47.89 -0.95 2.91
CA GLU A 17 46.99 -0.40 3.92
C GLU A 17 45.88 -1.37 4.32
N THR A 18 45.40 -2.19 3.39
CA THR A 18 44.34 -3.18 3.65
C THR A 18 44.91 -4.38 4.40
N GLU A 19 46.09 -4.84 4.01
CA GLU A 19 46.81 -5.92 4.69
C GLU A 19 47.11 -5.53 6.14
N GLN A 20 47.67 -4.35 6.37
CA GLN A 20 47.92 -3.84 7.72
C GLN A 20 46.65 -3.75 8.56
N SER A 21 45.55 -3.22 8.00
CA SER A 21 44.28 -3.12 8.72
C SER A 21 43.70 -4.50 9.09
N LEU A 22 43.91 -5.52 8.26
CA LEU A 22 43.49 -6.90 8.56
C LEU A 22 44.35 -7.52 9.65
N GLU A 23 45.67 -7.30 9.62
CA GLU A 23 46.59 -7.78 10.65
C GLU A 23 46.26 -7.16 12.02
N GLU A 24 46.06 -5.84 12.06
CA GLU A 24 45.69 -5.12 13.29
C GLU A 24 44.35 -5.63 13.85
N GLY A 25 43.32 -5.74 12.99
CA GLY A 25 41.99 -6.22 13.42
C GLY A 25 41.98 -7.69 13.84
N ALA A 26 42.78 -8.54 13.19
CA ALA A 26 42.94 -9.94 13.57
C ALA A 26 43.66 -10.07 14.92
N ALA A 27 44.71 -9.26 15.15
CA ALA A 27 45.42 -9.20 16.42
C ALA A 27 44.50 -8.73 17.57
N GLU A 28 43.67 -7.71 17.33
CA GLU A 28 42.68 -7.22 18.30
C GLU A 28 41.63 -8.29 18.64
N SER A 29 41.17 -9.02 17.62
CA SER A 29 40.16 -10.08 17.77
C SER A 29 40.74 -11.41 18.25
N GLY A 30 42.07 -11.55 18.31
CA GLY A 30 42.76 -12.77 18.73
C GLY A 30 42.64 -13.96 17.76
N VAL A 31 42.37 -13.70 16.48
CA VAL A 31 42.19 -14.73 15.44
C VAL A 31 43.25 -14.59 14.33
N SER A 32 43.29 -15.55 13.39
CA SER A 32 44.19 -15.42 12.24
C SER A 32 43.70 -14.37 11.24
N VAL A 33 44.61 -13.79 10.46
CA VAL A 33 44.28 -12.82 9.40
C VAL A 33 43.27 -13.40 8.41
N SER A 34 43.40 -14.68 8.05
CA SER A 34 42.48 -15.33 7.11
C SER A 34 41.09 -15.53 7.70
N GLU A 35 41.00 -15.85 9.00
CA GLU A 35 39.73 -16.00 9.70
C GLU A 35 39.03 -14.66 9.85
N TYR A 36 39.77 -13.63 10.26
CA TYR A 36 39.24 -12.26 10.34
C TYR A 36 38.76 -11.74 8.98
N ALA A 37 39.53 -11.96 7.91
CA ALA A 37 39.13 -11.61 6.55
C ALA A 37 37.84 -12.36 6.13
N HIS A 38 37.71 -13.63 6.48
CA HIS A 38 36.51 -14.41 6.19
C HIS A 38 35.29 -13.87 6.94
N GLU A 39 35.44 -13.54 8.23
CA GLU A 39 34.38 -12.93 9.03
C GLU A 39 33.93 -11.58 8.46
N LEU A 40 34.87 -10.73 8.03
CA LEU A 40 34.55 -9.45 7.38
C LEU A 40 33.79 -9.65 6.06
N ILE A 41 34.18 -10.63 5.27
CA ILE A 41 33.47 -10.98 4.02
C ILE A 41 32.04 -11.43 4.34
N GLU A 42 31.86 -12.32 5.32
CA GLU A 42 30.54 -12.80 5.71
C GLU A 42 29.67 -11.67 6.28
N LYS A 43 30.24 -10.80 7.12
CA LYS A 43 29.56 -9.59 7.60
C LYS A 43 29.18 -8.68 6.43
N GLY A 44 30.08 -8.48 5.47
CA GLY A 44 29.82 -7.71 4.25
C GLY A 44 28.61 -8.25 3.47
N TYR A 45 28.57 -9.56 3.23
CA TYR A 45 27.42 -10.21 2.58
C TYR A 45 26.12 -10.02 3.37
N ARG A 46 26.18 -10.15 4.71
CA ARG A 46 25.01 -9.92 5.57
C ARG A 46 24.52 -8.48 5.49
N TYR A 47 25.44 -7.50 5.48
CA TYR A 47 25.10 -6.09 5.31
C TYR A 47 24.46 -5.81 3.96
N ASP A 48 25.03 -6.35 2.87
CA ASP A 48 24.47 -6.19 1.52
C ASP A 48 23.08 -6.81 1.42
N GLN A 49 22.90 -8.01 1.99
CA GLN A 49 21.59 -8.66 2.04
C GLN A 49 20.57 -7.83 2.82
N LEU A 50 20.94 -7.29 3.98
CA LEU A 50 20.06 -6.47 4.79
C LEU A 50 19.71 -5.16 4.09
N ARG A 51 20.69 -4.53 3.43
CA ARG A 51 20.49 -3.32 2.63
C ARG A 51 19.53 -3.56 1.49
N ASN A 52 19.67 -4.67 0.77
CA ASN A 52 18.75 -5.03 -0.31
C ASN A 52 17.32 -5.27 0.19
N GLN A 53 17.15 -5.92 1.35
CA GLN A 53 15.84 -6.09 1.98
C GLN A 53 15.23 -4.76 2.42
N LEU A 54 16.04 -3.85 2.95
CA LEU A 54 15.58 -2.53 3.36
C LEU A 54 15.07 -1.74 2.14
N ASN A 55 15.87 -1.67 1.08
CA ASN A 55 15.48 -0.98 -0.15
C ASN A 55 14.16 -1.55 -0.72
N ALA A 56 14.02 -2.88 -0.77
CA ALA A 56 12.79 -3.51 -1.25
C ALA A 56 11.56 -3.18 -0.40
N ARG A 57 11.74 -3.01 0.93
CA ARG A 57 10.66 -2.58 1.83
C ARG A 57 10.33 -1.10 1.63
N GLU A 58 11.33 -0.24 1.47
CA GLU A 58 11.14 1.18 1.20
C GLU A 58 10.39 1.41 -0.11
N ASP A 59 10.76 0.71 -1.17
CA ASP A 59 10.04 0.75 -2.46
C ASP A 59 8.58 0.32 -2.30
N ARG A 60 8.34 -0.73 -1.49
CA ARG A 60 6.98 -1.21 -1.21
C ARG A 60 6.17 -0.20 -0.41
N ILE A 61 6.77 0.44 0.60
CA ILE A 61 6.12 1.48 1.40
C ILE A 61 5.73 2.65 0.49
N LYS A 62 6.66 3.15 -0.33
CA LYS A 62 6.39 4.23 -1.28
C LYS A 62 5.23 3.90 -2.21
N THR A 63 5.22 2.68 -2.75
CA THR A 63 4.11 2.21 -3.60
C THR A 63 2.77 2.21 -2.86
N LEU A 64 2.75 1.78 -1.59
CA LEU A 64 1.53 1.75 -0.78
C LEU A 64 1.06 3.15 -0.40
N GLU A 65 1.98 4.07 -0.10
CA GLU A 65 1.67 5.48 0.17
C GLU A 65 1.05 6.15 -1.06
N GLU A 66 1.60 5.91 -2.25
CA GLU A 66 1.02 6.37 -3.51
C GLU A 66 -0.41 5.81 -3.72
N GLN A 67 -0.61 4.52 -3.44
CA GLN A 67 -1.94 3.90 -3.52
C GLN A 67 -2.94 4.49 -2.52
N LEU A 68 -2.51 4.76 -1.29
CA LEU A 68 -3.36 5.38 -0.27
C LEU A 68 -3.72 6.82 -0.66
N ALA A 69 -2.78 7.58 -1.19
CA ALA A 69 -3.05 8.93 -1.69
C ALA A 69 -4.08 8.93 -2.82
N GLN A 70 -3.94 8.01 -3.78
CA GLN A 70 -4.91 7.84 -4.87
C GLN A 70 -6.30 7.45 -4.35
N ARG A 71 -6.38 6.52 -3.38
CA ARG A 71 -7.66 6.12 -2.78
C ARG A 71 -8.33 7.27 -2.05
N SER A 72 -7.57 8.05 -1.28
CA SER A 72 -8.10 9.21 -0.56
C SER A 72 -8.67 10.25 -1.53
N GLN A 73 -8.04 10.45 -2.69
CA GLN A 73 -8.59 11.33 -3.73
C GLN A 73 -9.92 10.79 -4.29
N ILE A 74 -9.98 9.49 -4.59
CA ILE A 74 -11.22 8.86 -5.09
C ILE A 74 -12.33 8.95 -4.04
N GLU A 75 -12.03 8.73 -2.76
CA GLU A 75 -13.01 8.88 -1.67
C GLU A 75 -13.57 10.30 -1.61
N ALA A 76 -12.71 11.32 -1.72
CA ALA A 76 -13.16 12.71 -1.77
C ALA A 76 -14.05 13.00 -3.00
N GLU A 77 -13.71 12.45 -4.16
CA GLU A 77 -14.53 12.56 -5.37
C GLU A 77 -15.88 11.84 -5.23
N LEU A 78 -15.91 10.67 -4.58
CA LEU A 78 -17.13 9.92 -4.28
C LEU A 78 -18.04 10.68 -3.30
N ASP A 79 -17.48 11.31 -2.27
CA ASP A 79 -18.25 12.13 -1.32
C ASP A 79 -18.91 13.32 -2.04
N ILE A 80 -18.21 13.98 -2.95
CA ILE A 80 -18.76 15.07 -3.77
C ILE A 80 -19.88 14.54 -4.67
N LEU A 81 -19.67 13.40 -5.32
CA LEU A 81 -20.68 12.76 -6.17
C LEU A 81 -21.93 12.37 -5.36
N ALA A 82 -21.75 11.80 -4.17
CA ALA A 82 -22.83 11.43 -3.27
C ALA A 82 -23.65 12.66 -2.85
N GLN A 83 -22.98 13.75 -2.43
CA GLN A 83 -23.64 15.02 -2.13
C GLN A 83 -24.41 15.56 -3.34
N ARG A 84 -23.84 15.45 -4.55
CA ARG A 84 -24.50 15.91 -5.77
C ARG A 84 -25.73 15.08 -6.10
N VAL A 85 -25.67 13.76 -5.94
CA VAL A 85 -26.83 12.87 -6.12
C VAL A 85 -27.93 13.23 -5.11
N GLU A 86 -27.57 13.40 -3.84
CA GLU A 86 -28.51 13.81 -2.78
C GLU A 86 -29.16 15.18 -3.09
N GLN A 87 -28.42 16.12 -3.67
CA GLN A 87 -28.95 17.43 -4.09
C GLN A 87 -29.76 17.38 -5.40
N SER A 88 -29.52 16.39 -6.26
CA SER A 88 -30.15 16.29 -7.58
C SER A 88 -31.42 15.44 -7.56
N GLU A 89 -31.55 14.51 -6.63
CA GLU A 89 -32.79 13.79 -6.40
C GLU A 89 -33.76 14.68 -5.62
N PRO A 90 -34.94 15.04 -6.18
CA PRO A 90 -35.97 15.68 -5.38
C PRO A 90 -36.28 14.76 -4.20
N THR A 91 -36.23 15.30 -2.99
CA THR A 91 -36.41 14.50 -1.77
C THR A 91 -37.74 13.74 -1.90
N TYR A 92 -37.88 12.52 -1.35
CA TYR A 92 -39.14 11.78 -1.35
C TYR A 92 -40.36 12.65 -0.98
N ALA A 93 -40.16 13.59 -0.05
CA ALA A 93 -41.14 14.60 0.35
C ALA A 93 -41.52 15.57 -0.79
N GLU A 94 -40.54 16.05 -1.57
CA GLU A 94 -40.74 16.93 -2.73
C GLU A 94 -41.39 16.21 -3.89
N LYS A 95 -40.93 14.98 -4.23
CA LYS A 95 -41.58 14.13 -5.25
C LYS A 95 -43.05 13.87 -4.88
N ARG A 96 -43.31 13.51 -3.62
CA ARG A 96 -44.67 13.29 -3.10
C ARG A 96 -45.53 14.56 -3.15
N GLN A 97 -44.97 15.72 -2.81
CA GLN A 97 -45.70 16.98 -2.84
C GLN A 97 -46.05 17.40 -4.27
N GLN A 98 -45.11 17.30 -5.21
CA GLN A 98 -45.38 17.54 -6.63
C GLN A 98 -46.46 16.61 -7.20
N MET A 99 -46.46 15.35 -6.78
CA MET A 99 -47.52 14.40 -7.17
C MET A 99 -48.88 14.77 -6.60
N ILE A 100 -48.94 15.14 -5.32
CA ILE A 100 -50.19 15.60 -4.72
C ILE A 100 -50.69 16.84 -5.46
N ASP A 101 -49.81 17.80 -5.75
CA ASP A 101 -50.17 19.05 -6.40
C ASP A 101 -50.70 18.85 -7.83
N ARG A 102 -50.18 17.87 -8.58
CA ARG A 102 -50.65 17.50 -9.93
C ARG A 102 -51.86 16.55 -9.95
N ALA A 103 -52.14 15.85 -8.85
CA ALA A 103 -53.19 14.84 -8.80
C ALA A 103 -54.61 15.41 -8.63
N SER A 104 -55.57 14.77 -9.30
CA SER A 104 -56.99 15.05 -9.15
C SER A 104 -57.53 14.63 -7.77
N LEU A 105 -58.65 15.21 -7.34
CA LEU A 105 -59.25 14.95 -6.01
C LEU A 105 -59.55 13.45 -5.78
N THR A 106 -59.93 12.73 -6.82
CA THR A 106 -60.15 11.27 -6.80
C THR A 106 -58.86 10.48 -6.59
N GLU A 107 -57.76 10.91 -7.19
CA GLU A 107 -56.44 10.29 -7.04
C GLU A 107 -55.87 10.54 -5.65
N ARG A 108 -56.03 11.76 -5.11
CA ARG A 108 -55.63 12.08 -3.73
C ARG A 108 -56.39 11.24 -2.69
N LEU A 109 -57.68 10.97 -2.94
CA LEU A 109 -58.49 10.12 -2.06
C LEU A 109 -58.01 8.67 -2.10
N ARG A 110 -57.68 8.16 -3.29
CA ARG A 110 -57.09 6.82 -3.47
C ARG A 110 -55.74 6.72 -2.74
N TRP A 111 -54.86 7.70 -2.91
CA TRP A 111 -53.53 7.70 -2.28
C TRP A 111 -53.54 7.91 -0.77
N ARG A 112 -54.61 8.47 -0.21
CA ARG A 112 -54.80 8.49 1.25
C ARG A 112 -54.99 7.09 1.84
N VAL A 113 -55.51 6.15 1.03
CA VAL A 113 -55.76 4.76 1.44
C VAL A 113 -54.60 3.85 1.04
N THR A 114 -54.02 4.04 -0.14
CA THR A 114 -53.00 3.14 -0.70
C THR A 114 -51.56 3.64 -0.55
N GLY A 115 -51.35 4.88 -0.07
CA GLY A 115 -50.06 5.57 -0.18
C GLY A 115 -49.88 6.22 -1.56
N VAL A 116 -48.96 7.19 -1.65
CA VAL A 116 -48.60 7.87 -2.91
C VAL A 116 -47.50 7.05 -3.60
N PRO A 117 -47.69 6.56 -4.83
CA PRO A 117 -46.72 5.73 -5.53
C PRO A 117 -45.63 6.60 -6.14
N VAL A 118 -44.52 6.77 -5.41
CA VAL A 118 -43.43 7.68 -5.82
C VAL A 118 -42.45 7.04 -6.79
N ASP A 119 -42.36 5.71 -6.80
CA ASP A 119 -41.39 4.95 -7.59
C ASP A 119 -41.88 4.63 -9.01
N GLU A 120 -43.19 4.67 -9.25
CA GLU A 120 -43.79 4.33 -10.56
C GLU A 120 -43.59 5.43 -11.63
N TRP A 121 -43.11 6.61 -11.23
CA TRP A 121 -42.94 7.77 -12.11
C TRP A 121 -41.53 7.92 -12.69
N ASP A 122 -40.53 7.22 -12.15
CA ASP A 122 -39.13 7.23 -12.64
C ASP A 122 -38.91 6.19 -13.77
N ALA A 123 -39.96 5.50 -14.23
CA ALA A 123 -39.90 4.39 -15.19
C ALA A 123 -40.27 4.76 -16.65
N ASP A 124 -40.46 6.05 -16.97
CA ASP A 124 -40.81 6.55 -18.32
C ASP A 124 -39.86 7.69 -18.78
#